data_AF-A0AAD9MX52-F1
#
_entry.id   AF-A0AAD9MX52-F1
#
_cell.length_a   1.000
_cell.length_b   1.000
_cell.length_c   1.000
_cell.angle_alpha   90.00
_cell.angle_beta   90.00
_cell.angle_gamma   90.00
#
_symmetry.space_group_name_H-M   'P 1'
#
loop_
_entity.id
_entity.type
_entity.pdbx_description
1 polymer ?
#
loop_
_entity_poly.entity_id
_entity_poly.type
_entity_poly.pdbx_seq_one_letter_code
_entity_poly.pdbx_strand_id
1 'polypeptide(L)'
;MRPIFVAHGPAFKRGYVSEPFDLVDIYSLMCYILEVEPGLHDGNFDAIRHILVDEGLRGFPQSQNKWASLTALITVVGVILLLTGAYFLIKYGVPATGRRQEEHPLQKTTESQSLLMKQMAEDMV
;
A
#
# COMPACT_ATOMS: atom_id res chain seq x y z
N MET A 1 23.36 -24.23 -38.99
CA MET A 1 24.66 -23.53 -38.78
C MET A 1 24.97 -23.54 -37.28
N ARG A 2 26.24 -23.49 -36.87
CA ARG A 2 26.64 -23.48 -35.44
C ARG A 2 27.57 -22.28 -35.20
N PRO A 3 27.07 -21.18 -34.60
CA PRO A 3 27.90 -20.02 -34.30
C PRO A 3 28.81 -20.29 -33.10
N ILE A 4 29.77 -19.39 -32.89
CA ILE A 4 30.68 -19.41 -31.73
C ILE A 4 30.16 -18.39 -30.72
N PHE A 5 30.16 -18.77 -29.44
CA PHE A 5 29.89 -17.87 -28.32
C PHE A 5 31.15 -17.75 -27.46
N VAL A 6 31.57 -16.52 -27.18
CA VAL A 6 32.69 -16.21 -26.29
C VAL A 6 32.24 -15.12 -25.33
N ALA A 7 32.46 -15.35 -24.03
CA ALA A 7 32.12 -14.42 -22.99
C ALA A 7 33.31 -14.18 -22.05
N HIS A 8 33.50 -12.93 -21.65
CA HIS A 8 34.54 -12.54 -20.70
C HIS A 8 34.01 -11.47 -19.76
N GLY A 9 34.18 -11.68 -18.45
CA GLY A 9 33.76 -10.73 -17.44
C GLY A 9 33.66 -11.37 -16.05
N PRO A 10 33.39 -10.57 -15.01
CA PRO A 10 33.29 -11.06 -13.64
C PRO A 10 32.11 -12.01 -13.41
N ALA A 11 31.07 -11.93 -14.24
CA ALA A 11 29.88 -12.79 -14.14
C ALA A 11 30.13 -14.23 -14.66
N PHE A 12 31.12 -14.45 -15.52
CA PHE A 12 31.36 -15.71 -16.21
C PHE A 12 32.47 -16.55 -15.56
N LYS A 13 32.33 -17.88 -15.60
CA LYS A 13 33.38 -18.82 -15.15
C LYS A 13 34.65 -18.64 -16.02
N ARG A 14 35.82 -18.64 -15.39
CA ARG A 14 37.11 -18.48 -16.09
C ARG A 14 37.62 -19.79 -16.66
N GLY A 15 38.15 -19.77 -17.88
CA GLY A 15 38.71 -20.96 -18.55
C GLY A 15 37.69 -22.08 -18.76
N TYR A 16 36.39 -21.75 -18.74
CA TYR A 16 35.30 -22.70 -18.82
C TYR A 16 34.88 -22.91 -20.28
N VAL A 17 34.72 -24.16 -20.66
CA VAL A 17 34.16 -24.57 -21.95
C VAL A 17 32.79 -25.19 -21.65
N SER A 18 31.73 -24.52 -22.12
CA SER A 18 30.36 -24.98 -21.90
C SER A 18 29.99 -26.13 -22.83
N GLU A 19 28.94 -26.86 -22.45
CA GLU A 19 28.22 -27.67 -23.42
C GLU A 19 27.48 -26.76 -24.42
N PRO A 20 27.08 -27.27 -25.60
CA PRO A 20 26.25 -26.53 -26.53
C PRO A 20 24.91 -26.16 -25.91
N PHE A 21 24.47 -24.92 -26.14
CA PHE A 21 23.17 -24.40 -25.75
C PHE A 21 22.51 -23.66 -26.92
N ASP A 22 21.23 -23.32 -26.78
CA ASP A 22 20.48 -22.68 -27.86
C ASP A 22 20.63 -21.15 -27.83
N LEU A 23 20.66 -20.54 -29.01
CA LEU A 23 20.84 -19.08 -29.16
C LEU A 23 19.74 -18.29 -28.44
N VAL A 24 18.53 -18.86 -28.32
CA VAL A 24 17.39 -18.24 -27.64
C VAL A 24 17.63 -18.02 -26.14
N ASP A 25 18.49 -18.82 -25.52
CA ASP A 25 18.79 -18.74 -24.09
C ASP A 25 19.69 -17.55 -23.73
N ILE A 26 20.41 -17.00 -24.73
CA ILE A 26 21.32 -15.85 -24.55
C ILE A 26 20.54 -14.60 -24.09
N TYR A 27 19.29 -14.42 -24.53
CA TYR A 27 18.49 -13.28 -24.09
C TYR A 27 18.28 -13.30 -22.56
N SER A 28 17.86 -14.43 -22.01
CA SER A 28 17.64 -14.61 -20.57
C SER A 28 18.94 -14.42 -19.77
N LEU A 29 20.06 -14.90 -20.32
CA LEU A 29 21.39 -14.70 -19.76
C LEU A 29 21.78 -13.21 -19.70
N MET A 30 21.54 -12.45 -20.77
CA MET A 30 21.83 -11.02 -20.79
C MET A 30 20.97 -10.26 -19.78
N CYS A 31 19.67 -10.56 -19.73
CA CYS A 31 18.76 -9.99 -18.74
C CYS A 31 19.26 -10.25 -17.31
N TYR A 32 19.75 -11.46 -17.04
CA TYR A 32 20.29 -11.82 -15.75
C TYR A 32 21.53 -10.99 -15.38
N ILE A 33 22.50 -10.86 -16.30
CA ILE A 33 23.73 -10.10 -16.07
C ILE A 33 23.46 -8.61 -15.87
N LEU A 34 22.47 -8.07 -16.58
CA LEU A 34 22.06 -6.67 -16.51
C LEU A 34 21.11 -6.37 -15.35
N GLU A 35 20.70 -7.39 -14.59
CA GLU A 35 19.71 -7.26 -13.51
C GLU A 35 18.40 -6.61 -14.00
N VAL A 36 17.91 -7.04 -15.16
CA VAL A 36 16.62 -6.58 -15.73
C VAL A 36 15.64 -7.74 -15.86
N GLU A 37 14.36 -7.46 -15.61
CA GLU A 37 13.30 -8.47 -15.76
C GLU A 37 13.14 -8.83 -17.25
N PRO A 38 13.22 -10.12 -17.62
CA PRO A 38 13.06 -10.54 -19.00
C PRO A 38 11.59 -10.38 -19.45
N GLY A 39 11.40 -9.98 -20.71
CA GLY A 39 10.07 -9.97 -21.34
C GLY A 39 9.58 -11.37 -21.70
N LEU A 40 8.50 -11.48 -22.50
CA LEU A 40 8.07 -12.77 -23.04
C LEU A 40 9.09 -13.27 -24.09
N HIS A 41 9.63 -14.47 -23.89
CA HIS A 41 10.60 -15.09 -24.78
C HIS A 41 10.53 -16.61 -24.71
N ASP A 42 11.14 -17.29 -25.69
CA ASP A 42 11.19 -18.76 -25.79
C ASP A 42 12.44 -19.38 -25.14
N GLY A 43 13.40 -18.57 -24.69
CA GLY A 43 14.64 -19.03 -24.05
C GLY A 43 14.44 -19.55 -22.62
N ASN A 44 15.32 -20.44 -22.17
CA ASN A 44 15.35 -21.01 -20.84
C ASN A 44 16.64 -20.62 -20.10
N PHE A 45 16.50 -19.84 -19.02
CA PHE A 45 17.67 -19.43 -18.23
C PHE A 45 18.39 -20.62 -17.58
N ASP A 46 17.64 -21.65 -17.15
CA ASP A 46 18.24 -22.82 -16.51
C ASP A 46 19.14 -23.63 -17.44
N ALA A 47 18.88 -23.57 -18.76
CA ALA A 47 19.70 -24.22 -19.76
C ALA A 47 21.09 -23.58 -19.89
N ILE A 48 21.22 -22.27 -19.62
CA ILE A 48 22.46 -21.51 -19.86
C ILE A 48 23.15 -21.01 -18.57
N ARG A 49 22.47 -21.02 -17.41
CA ARG A 49 23.02 -20.48 -16.14
C ARG A 49 24.35 -21.10 -15.70
N HIS A 50 24.63 -22.34 -16.14
CA HIS A 50 25.84 -23.09 -15.79
C HIS A 50 27.15 -22.41 -16.24
N ILE A 51 27.10 -21.44 -17.14
CA ILE A 51 28.29 -20.67 -17.56
C ILE A 51 28.68 -19.55 -16.59
N LEU A 52 27.76 -19.17 -15.70
CA LEU A 52 27.91 -18.06 -14.76
C LEU A 52 28.59 -18.53 -13.46
N VAL A 53 29.31 -17.62 -12.80
CA VAL A 53 29.89 -17.90 -11.46
C VAL A 53 28.79 -18.02 -10.41
N ASP A 54 27.73 -17.21 -10.55
CA ASP A 54 26.53 -17.23 -9.73
C ASP A 54 25.37 -17.77 -10.56
N GLU A 55 24.93 -19.00 -10.27
CA GLU A 55 23.90 -19.71 -11.04
C GLU A 55 22.46 -19.31 -10.65
N GLY A 56 22.25 -18.11 -10.09
CA GLY A 56 20.91 -17.61 -9.77
C GLY A 56 20.68 -17.21 -8.32
N LEU A 57 21.71 -16.97 -7.50
CA LEU A 57 21.54 -16.39 -6.16
C LEU A 57 21.04 -14.95 -6.26
N ARG A 58 21.47 -14.23 -7.29
CA ARG A 58 20.86 -12.95 -7.71
C ARG A 58 19.57 -13.23 -8.47
N GLY A 59 18.44 -13.33 -7.78
CA GLY A 59 17.14 -13.28 -8.45
C GLY A 59 16.99 -11.98 -9.24
N PHE A 60 16.23 -11.99 -10.33
CA PHE A 60 15.86 -10.75 -11.03
C PHE A 60 15.29 -9.76 -10.01
N PRO A 61 15.70 -8.47 -10.00
CA PRO A 61 15.07 -7.49 -9.14
C PRO A 61 13.59 -7.48 -9.49
N GLN A 62 12.82 -8.06 -8.59
CA GLN A 62 11.41 -8.32 -8.77
C GLN A 62 10.69 -6.96 -8.69
N SER A 63 10.68 -6.22 -9.80
CA SER A 63 9.87 -5.02 -10.01
C SER A 63 8.40 -5.44 -10.18
N GLN A 64 7.89 -6.24 -9.24
CA GLN A 64 6.47 -6.56 -9.18
C GLN A 64 5.76 -5.51 -8.35
N ASN A 65 5.61 -4.35 -8.96
CA ASN A 65 4.51 -3.43 -8.70
C ASN A 65 3.15 -4.03 -9.14
N LYS A 66 2.89 -5.30 -8.81
CA LYS A 66 1.57 -5.96 -8.93
C LYS A 66 0.48 -5.18 -8.17
N TRP A 67 0.89 -4.43 -7.15
CA TRP A 67 0.02 -3.66 -6.26
C TRP A 67 0.09 -2.14 -6.50
N ALA A 68 0.92 -1.65 -7.45
CA ALA A 68 1.03 -0.21 -7.67
C ALA A 68 -0.28 0.44 -8.16
N SER A 69 -1.09 -0.32 -8.91
CA SER A 69 -2.42 0.12 -9.32
C SER A 69 -3.37 0.29 -8.12
N LEU A 70 -3.26 -0.58 -7.11
CA LEU A 70 -4.07 -0.52 -5.90
C LEU A 70 -3.62 0.61 -4.98
N THR A 71 -2.30 0.82 -4.83
CA THR A 71 -1.77 1.96 -4.07
C THR A 71 -2.16 3.29 -4.71
N ALA A 72 -2.12 3.40 -6.04
CA ALA A 72 -2.54 4.59 -6.75
C ALA A 72 -4.02 4.91 -6.48
N LEU A 73 -4.90 3.91 -6.53
CA LEU A 73 -6.32 4.11 -6.23
C LEU A 73 -6.56 4.57 -4.79
N ILE A 74 -5.91 3.93 -3.81
CA ILE A 74 -6.06 4.26 -2.38
C ILE A 74 -5.61 5.69 -2.10
N THR A 75 -4.47 6.11 -2.69
CA THR A 75 -3.97 7.48 -2.52
C THR A 75 -4.93 8.52 -3.11
N VAL A 76 -5.47 8.26 -4.30
CA VAL A 76 -6.45 9.16 -4.95
C VAL A 76 -7.73 9.28 -4.10
N VAL A 77 -8.26 8.14 -3.62
CA VAL A 77 -9.47 8.14 -2.76
C VAL A 77 -9.22 8.88 -1.44
N GLY A 78 -8.06 8.67 -0.80
CA GLY A 78 -7.69 9.37 0.42
C GLY A 78 -7.60 10.89 0.25
N VAL A 79 -7.01 11.36 -0.86
CA VAL A 79 -6.94 12.79 -1.19
C VAL A 79 -8.34 13.36 -1.45
N ILE A 80 -9.20 12.64 -2.16
CA ILE A 80 -10.58 13.07 -2.42
C ILE A 80 -11.37 13.21 -1.10
N LEU A 81 -11.22 12.27 -0.16
CA LEU A 81 -11.85 12.33 1.16
C LEU A 81 -11.33 13.49 2.01
N LEU A 82 -10.03 13.79 1.95
CA LEU A 82 -9.46 14.95 2.64
C LEU A 82 -9.99 16.27 2.08
N LEU A 83 -10.03 16.41 0.75
CA LEU A 83 -10.52 17.62 0.10
C LEU A 83 -12.02 17.83 0.33
N THR A 84 -12.82 16.77 0.25
CA THR A 84 -14.27 16.83 0.53
C THR A 84 -14.55 17.10 2.01
N GLY A 85 -13.79 16.49 2.92
CA GLY A 85 -13.85 16.77 4.35
C GLY A 85 -13.47 18.21 4.67
N ALA A 86 -12.38 18.74 4.09
CA ALA A 86 -11.98 20.13 4.23
C ALA A 86 -13.02 21.10 3.66
N TYR A 87 -13.55 20.81 2.46
CA TYR A 87 -14.64 21.59 1.87
C TYR A 87 -15.89 21.60 2.75
N PHE A 88 -16.26 20.45 3.33
CA PHE A 88 -17.37 20.33 4.26
C PHE A 88 -17.10 21.10 5.56
N LEU A 89 -15.89 21.04 6.11
CA LEU A 89 -15.50 21.81 7.30
C LEU A 89 -15.57 23.33 7.05
N ILE A 90 -15.14 23.79 5.88
CA ILE A 90 -15.20 25.21 5.49
C ILE A 90 -16.65 25.66 5.32
N LYS A 91 -17.48 24.85 4.63
CA LYS A 91 -18.85 25.24 4.29
C LYS A 91 -19.83 25.07 5.45
N TYR A 92 -19.72 23.98 6.20
CA TYR A 92 -20.64 23.65 7.28
C TYR A 92 -20.16 24.13 8.65
N GLY A 93 -18.96 24.71 8.74
CA GLY A 93 -18.45 25.41 9.92
C GLY A 93 -18.52 24.55 11.17
N VAL A 94 -17.42 23.88 11.51
CA VAL A 94 -17.22 23.10 12.75
C VAL A 94 -18.15 23.65 13.86
N PRO A 95 -19.22 22.92 14.25
CA PRO A 95 -20.00 23.34 15.40
C PRO A 95 -19.01 23.35 16.55
N ALA A 96 -18.78 24.55 17.10
CA ALA A 96 -17.85 24.77 18.18
C ALA A 96 -18.29 23.93 19.38
N THR A 97 -17.76 22.71 19.47
CA THR A 97 -17.83 21.87 20.65
C THR A 97 -16.92 22.51 21.70
N GLY A 98 -17.49 23.43 22.47
CA GLY A 98 -16.75 24.14 23.51
C GLY A 98 -17.58 25.12 24.35
N ARG A 99 -18.03 24.63 25.52
CA ARG A 99 -18.54 25.31 26.74
C ARG A 99 -20.00 25.79 26.79
N ARG A 100 -20.85 24.93 27.37
CA ARG A 100 -21.70 25.27 28.52
C ARG A 100 -21.81 24.04 29.42
N GLN A 101 -20.95 23.97 30.44
CA GLN A 101 -21.30 23.25 31.66
C GLN A 101 -22.14 24.17 32.55
N GLU A 102 -23.03 23.54 33.30
CA GLU A 102 -23.94 24.05 34.35
C GLU A 102 -25.26 24.68 33.89
N GLU A 103 -26.34 23.88 33.92
CA GLU A 103 -27.43 24.17 34.86
C GLU A 103 -27.84 22.91 35.63
N HIS A 104 -27.93 23.14 36.94
CA HIS A 104 -28.02 22.24 38.08
C HIS A 104 -29.34 21.44 38.11
N PRO A 105 -29.34 20.16 38.51
CA PRO A 105 -30.56 19.34 38.57
C PRO A 105 -31.53 19.69 39.72
N LEU A 106 -31.38 20.82 40.43
CA LEU A 106 -32.17 21.11 41.64
C LEU A 106 -33.45 21.93 41.46
N GLN A 107 -33.65 22.60 40.33
CA GLN A 107 -34.76 23.56 40.22
C GLN A 107 -36.12 22.90 39.92
N LYS A 108 -36.13 21.72 39.30
CA LYS A 108 -37.37 20.98 38.98
C LYS A 108 -38.04 20.38 40.22
N THR A 109 -37.30 20.13 41.29
CA THR A 109 -37.85 19.59 42.54
C THR A 109 -38.52 20.67 43.38
N THR A 110 -38.05 21.92 43.31
CA THR A 110 -38.61 23.00 44.13
C THR A 110 -39.98 23.45 43.64
N GLU A 111 -40.23 23.46 42.32
CA GLU A 111 -41.56 23.77 41.78
C GLU A 111 -42.60 22.68 42.04
N SER A 112 -42.19 21.41 42.04
CA SER A 112 -43.10 20.30 42.35
C SER A 112 -43.45 20.23 43.85
N GLN A 113 -42.52 20.59 44.73
CA GLN A 113 -42.76 20.64 46.19
C GLN A 113 -43.63 21.85 46.60
N SER A 114 -43.48 23.01 45.93
CA SER A 114 -44.31 24.19 46.21
C SER A 114 -45.76 24.01 45.74
N LEU A 115 -45.98 23.28 44.63
CA LEU A 115 -47.31 22.90 44.14
C LEU A 115 -48.00 21.88 45.06
N LEU A 116 -47.27 20.89 45.60
CA LEU A 116 -47.83 19.94 46.57
C LEU A 116 -48.20 20.62 47.90
N MET A 117 -47.39 21.54 48.40
CA MET A 117 -47.73 22.32 49.60
C MET A 117 -48.96 23.20 49.38
N LYS A 118 -49.17 23.73 48.17
CA LYS A 118 -50.35 24.52 47.82
C LYS A 118 -51.61 23.66 47.76
N GLN A 119 -51.50 22.45 47.19
CA GLN A 119 -52.60 21.50 47.09
C GLN A 119 -53.06 20.99 48.47
N MET A 120 -52.13 20.70 49.38
CA MET A 120 -52.48 20.26 50.75
C MET A 120 -53.14 21.36 51.60
N ALA A 121 -52.88 22.64 51.29
CA ALA A 121 -53.48 23.76 52.00
C ALA A 121 -54.91 24.08 51.53
N GLU A 122 -55.25 23.78 50.27
CA GLU A 122 -56.62 23.93 49.73
C GLU A 122 -57.57 22.80 50.19
N ASP A 123 -57.07 21.58 50.42
CA ASP A 123 -57.90 20.45 50.86
C ASP A 123 -58.25 20.46 52.37
N MET A 124 -57.74 21.43 53.16
CA MET A 124 -57.96 21.53 54.62
C MET A 124 -58.96 22.63 55.04
N VAL A 125 -59.59 23.34 54.09
CA VAL A 125 -60.64 24.36 54.34
C VAL A 125 -61.94 23.94 53.66
#